data_AF-A0A317Z380-F1
#
_entry.id   AF-A0A317Z380-F1
#
_cell.length_a   1.000
_cell.length_b   1.000
_cell.length_c   1.000
_cell.angle_alpha   90.00
_cell.angle_beta   90.00
_cell.angle_gamma   90.00
#
_symmetry.space_group_name_H-M   'P 1'
#
loop_
_entity.id
_entity.type
_entity.pdbx_description
1 polymer ?
#
loop_
_entity_poly.entity_id
_entity_poly.type
_entity_poly.pdbx_seq_one_letter_code
_entity_poly.pdbx_strand_id
1 'polypeptide(L)'
;IDNSTIRKQSLLWNYRLPTKKELSELKEKLFEYMTLNPRMYSHFEEYTTDKVHPMTALRTSVSYLAHFDENADDNDEEALQERAIRIQAKIASLVASFARVREGKEPVKPDPALSYAANFLYMLRGEKPTDVEVE
;
A
#
# COMPACT_ATOMS: atom_id res chain seq x y z
N ILE A 1 -8.24 8.18 -5.28
CA ILE A 1 -8.57 6.88 -5.91
C ILE A 1 -10.07 6.69 -5.82
N ASP A 2 -10.77 7.20 -6.83
CA ASP A 2 -12.20 7.01 -7.05
C ASP A 2 -12.53 5.51 -7.32
N ASN A 3 -13.78 5.13 -7.05
CA ASN A 3 -14.42 3.89 -7.50
C ASN A 3 -14.04 3.50 -8.95
N SER A 4 -13.90 4.46 -9.87
CA SER A 4 -13.52 4.18 -11.25
C SER A 4 -12.12 3.55 -11.36
N THR A 5 -11.17 3.90 -10.49
CA THR A 5 -9.79 3.41 -10.55
C THR A 5 -9.68 1.99 -10.03
N ILE A 6 -10.36 1.68 -8.91
CA ILE A 6 -10.40 0.32 -8.35
C ILE A 6 -11.19 -0.60 -9.28
N ARG A 7 -12.25 -0.10 -9.94
CA ARG A 7 -12.97 -0.83 -10.99
C ARG A 7 -12.08 -1.21 -12.18
N LYS A 8 -11.24 -0.28 -12.64
CA LYS A 8 -10.29 -0.53 -13.74
C LYS A 8 -9.22 -1.55 -13.34
N GLN A 9 -8.77 -1.57 -12.09
CA GLN A 9 -7.83 -2.59 -11.59
C GLN A 9 -8.46 -3.98 -11.55
N SER A 10 -9.67 -4.10 -11.01
CA SER A 10 -10.39 -5.38 -11.02
C SER A 10 -10.69 -5.86 -12.45
N LEU A 11 -10.95 -4.94 -13.39
CA LEU A 11 -11.08 -5.25 -14.81
C LEU A 11 -9.80 -5.87 -15.39
N LEU A 12 -8.61 -5.39 -15.00
CA LEU A 12 -7.34 -5.93 -15.50
C LEU A 12 -7.10 -7.37 -15.04
N TRP A 13 -7.61 -7.76 -13.87
CA TRP A 13 -7.43 -9.11 -13.34
C TRP A 13 -8.53 -10.09 -13.75
N ASN A 14 -9.78 -9.61 -13.76
CA ASN A 14 -10.94 -10.48 -13.98
C ASN A 14 -11.51 -10.39 -15.40
N TYR A 15 -10.95 -9.53 -16.26
CA TYR A 15 -11.44 -9.22 -17.61
C TYR A 15 -12.93 -8.80 -17.67
N ARG A 16 -13.52 -8.45 -16.52
CA ARG A 16 -14.90 -7.95 -16.37
C ARG A 16 -14.97 -6.83 -15.36
N LEU A 17 -15.98 -5.95 -15.51
CA LEU A 17 -16.27 -4.93 -14.51
C LEU A 17 -16.76 -5.61 -13.22
N PRO A 18 -16.21 -5.24 -12.04
CA PRO A 18 -16.68 -5.78 -10.78
C PRO A 18 -18.09 -5.28 -10.46
N THR A 19 -18.86 -6.13 -9.82
CA THR A 19 -20.12 -5.75 -9.19
C THR A 19 -19.89 -4.78 -8.03
N LYS A 20 -20.93 -4.10 -7.57
CA LYS A 20 -20.83 -3.19 -6.40
C LYS A 20 -20.32 -3.93 -5.14
N LYS A 21 -20.67 -5.20 -4.99
CA LYS A 21 -20.27 -6.03 -3.85
C LYS A 21 -18.77 -6.36 -3.91
N GLU A 22 -18.31 -6.90 -5.04
CA GLU A 22 -16.88 -7.21 -5.27
C GLU A 22 -15.99 -5.97 -5.13
N LEU A 23 -16.49 -4.80 -5.54
CA LEU A 23 -15.77 -3.54 -5.37
C LEU A 23 -15.63 -3.15 -3.89
N SER A 24 -16.65 -3.39 -3.06
CA SER A 24 -16.59 -3.12 -1.62
C SER A 24 -15.60 -4.06 -0.94
N GLU A 25 -15.67 -5.35 -1.25
CA GLU A 25 -14.77 -6.37 -0.72
C GLU A 25 -13.30 -6.07 -1.08
N LEU A 26 -13.02 -5.68 -2.32
CA LEU A 26 -11.67 -5.30 -2.73
C LEU A 26 -11.17 -4.06 -1.99
N LYS A 27 -12.03 -3.06 -1.74
CA LYS A 27 -11.66 -1.87 -0.97
C LYS A 27 -11.33 -2.21 0.48
N GLU A 28 -12.14 -3.05 1.10
CA GLU A 28 -11.92 -3.50 2.48
C GLU A 28 -10.59 -4.25 2.59
N LYS A 29 -10.31 -5.18 1.68
CA LYS A 29 -9.02 -5.88 1.63
C LYS A 29 -7.84 -4.92 1.42
N LEU A 30 -7.96 -3.97 0.50
CA LEU A 30 -6.90 -2.98 0.25
C LEU A 30 -6.64 -2.09 1.47
N PHE A 31 -7.67 -1.80 2.25
CA PHE A 31 -7.56 -1.05 3.49
C PHE A 31 -6.89 -1.89 4.59
N GLU A 32 -7.36 -3.12 4.79
CA GLU A 32 -6.85 -4.04 5.80
C GLU A 32 -5.34 -4.32 5.62
N TYR A 33 -4.92 -4.53 4.38
CA TYR A 33 -3.53 -4.83 4.05
C TYR A 33 -2.61 -3.61 4.01
N MET A 34 -3.13 -2.40 4.21
CA MET A 34 -2.34 -1.18 4.18
C MET A 34 -1.37 -1.08 5.37
N THR A 35 -1.68 -1.73 6.49
CA THR A 35 -0.83 -1.72 7.68
C THR A 35 0.42 -2.57 7.46
N LEU A 36 1.60 -1.98 7.71
CA LEU A 36 2.87 -2.68 7.58
C LEU A 36 3.26 -3.35 8.91
N ASN A 37 4.06 -4.41 8.82
CA ASN A 37 4.70 -5.00 10.01
C ASN A 37 5.56 -3.92 10.69
N PRO A 38 5.56 -3.79 12.03
CA PRO A 38 6.37 -2.82 12.76
C PRO A 38 7.85 -2.78 12.33
N ARG A 39 8.43 -3.95 12.01
CA ARG A 39 9.81 -4.08 11.55
C ARG A 39 10.09 -3.39 10.21
N MET A 40 9.07 -3.18 9.37
CA MET A 40 9.20 -2.43 8.12
C MET A 40 9.51 -0.96 8.38
N TYR A 41 8.94 -0.36 9.42
CA TYR A 41 9.13 1.05 9.72
C TYR A 41 10.55 1.33 10.19
N SER A 42 11.07 0.51 11.11
CA SER A 42 12.48 0.59 11.55
C SER A 42 13.46 0.35 10.39
N HIS A 43 13.11 -0.56 9.47
CA HIS A 43 13.95 -0.84 8.31
C HIS A 43 14.11 0.36 7.36
N PHE A 44 13.12 1.27 7.30
CA PHE A 44 13.25 2.48 6.49
C PHE A 44 14.28 3.47 7.06
N GLU A 45 14.37 3.58 8.38
CA GLU A 45 15.37 4.43 9.06
C GLU A 45 16.80 3.95 8.79
N GLU A 46 17.01 2.64 8.65
CA GLU A 46 18.31 2.05 8.31
C GLU A 46 18.74 2.39 6.87
N TYR A 47 17.79 2.53 5.93
CA TYR A 47 18.09 2.82 4.52
C TYR A 47 18.30 4.28 4.18
N THR A 48 17.84 5.20 5.03
CA THR A 48 18.05 6.63 4.83
C THR A 48 19.48 7.04 5.17
N THR A 49 20.43 6.45 4.47
CA THR A 49 21.67 7.13 4.12
C THR A 49 21.39 8.03 2.93
N ASP A 50 21.94 9.26 2.94
CA ASP A 50 21.57 10.41 2.09
C ASP A 50 21.60 10.18 0.55
N LYS A 51 21.91 8.98 0.07
CA LYS A 51 22.23 8.66 -1.33
C LYS A 51 21.42 7.51 -1.93
N VAL A 52 20.45 6.92 -1.23
CA VAL A 52 19.68 5.79 -1.79
C VAL A 52 18.60 6.27 -2.77
N HIS A 53 18.63 5.76 -4.00
CA HIS A 53 17.61 6.04 -5.00
C HIS A 53 16.26 5.43 -4.59
N PRO A 54 15.10 6.14 -4.74
CA PRO A 54 13.80 5.66 -4.26
C PRO A 54 13.40 4.26 -4.75
N MET A 55 13.69 3.94 -6.02
CA MET A 55 13.40 2.62 -6.57
C MET A 55 14.24 1.50 -5.95
N THR A 56 15.47 1.79 -5.49
CA THR A 56 16.32 0.83 -4.79
C THR A 56 15.73 0.50 -3.42
N ALA A 57 15.30 1.53 -2.69
CA ALA A 57 14.62 1.34 -1.40
C ALA A 57 13.30 0.59 -1.56
N LEU A 58 12.48 0.97 -2.55
CA LEU A 58 11.20 0.31 -2.80
C LEU A 58 11.37 -1.16 -3.19
N ARG A 59 12.27 -1.48 -4.14
CA ARG A 59 12.58 -2.86 -4.54
C ARG A 59 12.96 -3.71 -3.32
N THR A 60 13.84 -3.18 -2.48
CA THR A 60 14.35 -3.92 -1.32
C THR A 60 13.26 -4.09 -0.27
N SER A 61 12.43 -3.07 -0.05
CA SER A 61 11.30 -3.13 0.88
C SER A 61 10.23 -4.13 0.43
N VAL A 62 9.94 -4.20 -0.88
CA VAL A 62 9.03 -5.21 -1.43
C VAL A 62 9.60 -6.61 -1.27
N SER A 63 10.90 -6.80 -1.48
CA SER A 63 11.56 -8.08 -1.19
C SER A 63 11.51 -8.44 0.30
N TYR A 64 11.63 -7.44 1.18
CA TYR A 64 11.57 -7.64 2.62
C TYR A 64 10.15 -7.98 3.10
N LEU A 65 9.10 -7.46 2.44
CA LEU A 65 7.71 -7.83 2.74
C LEU A 65 7.45 -9.33 2.65
N ALA A 66 8.13 -10.04 1.74
CA ALA A 66 7.99 -11.49 1.59
C ALA A 66 8.40 -12.26 2.85
N HIS A 67 9.28 -11.71 3.70
CA HIS A 67 9.68 -12.35 4.97
C HIS A 67 8.53 -12.40 5.99
N PHE A 68 7.47 -11.61 5.79
CA PHE A 68 6.29 -11.56 6.66
C PHE A 68 5.05 -12.14 5.99
N ASP A 69 5.20 -12.82 4.85
CA ASP A 69 4.13 -13.51 4.15
C ASP A 69 4.37 -15.02 4.23
N GLU A 70 3.54 -15.73 5.01
CA GLU A 70 3.64 -17.17 5.18
C GLU A 70 3.40 -17.93 3.85
N ASN A 71 2.66 -17.31 2.93
CA ASN A 71 2.33 -17.87 1.62
C ASN A 71 3.18 -17.25 0.51
N ALA A 72 4.38 -16.75 0.83
CA ALA A 72 5.24 -16.07 -0.13
C ALA A 72 5.64 -16.95 -1.33
N ASP A 73 5.76 -18.26 -1.14
CA ASP A 73 6.15 -19.24 -2.16
C ASP A 73 4.97 -20.03 -2.75
N ASP A 74 3.75 -19.75 -2.28
CA ASP A 74 2.55 -20.38 -2.81
C ASP A 74 2.25 -19.88 -4.23
N ASN A 75 1.92 -20.82 -5.11
CA ASN A 75 1.64 -20.60 -6.53
C ASN A 75 0.23 -21.03 -6.92
N ASP A 76 -0.63 -21.33 -5.94
CA ASP A 76 -2.05 -21.49 -6.20
C ASP A 76 -2.67 -20.17 -6.67
N GLU A 77 -3.61 -20.25 -7.62
CA GLU A 77 -4.16 -19.07 -8.31
C GLU A 77 -4.84 -18.09 -7.33
N GLU A 78 -5.53 -18.61 -6.31
CA GLU A 78 -6.14 -17.81 -5.26
C GLU A 78 -5.09 -17.14 -4.36
N ALA A 79 -4.03 -17.86 -3.98
CA ALA A 79 -2.93 -17.33 -3.18
C ALA A 79 -2.16 -16.23 -3.94
N LEU A 80 -1.97 -16.41 -5.24
CA LEU A 80 -1.40 -15.42 -6.17
C LEU A 80 -2.22 -14.13 -6.21
N GLN A 81 -3.54 -14.24 -6.36
CA GLN A 81 -4.44 -13.08 -6.36
C GLN A 81 -4.40 -12.35 -5.02
N GLU A 82 -4.47 -13.08 -3.90
CA GLU A 82 -4.44 -12.48 -2.58
C GLU A 82 -3.09 -11.80 -2.30
N ARG A 83 -1.97 -12.41 -2.73
CA ARG A 83 -0.63 -11.80 -2.67
C ARG A 83 -0.55 -10.52 -3.51
N ALA A 84 -1.14 -10.50 -4.70
CA ALA A 84 -1.18 -9.30 -5.54
C ALA A 84 -1.94 -8.15 -4.85
N ILE A 85 -3.11 -8.43 -4.25
CA ILE A 85 -3.88 -7.43 -3.47
C ILE A 85 -3.05 -6.92 -2.29
N ARG A 86 -2.43 -7.83 -1.53
CA ARG A 86 -1.59 -7.47 -0.37
C ARG A 86 -0.43 -6.57 -0.76
N ILE A 87 0.32 -6.92 -1.81
CA ILE A 87 1.44 -6.11 -2.29
C ILE A 87 0.94 -4.74 -2.75
N GLN A 88 -0.14 -4.70 -3.54
CA GLN A 88 -0.72 -3.45 -4.02
C GLN A 88 -1.13 -2.52 -2.87
N ALA A 89 -1.80 -3.06 -1.84
CA ALA A 89 -2.19 -2.29 -0.67
C ALA A 89 -0.99 -1.68 0.06
N LYS A 90 0.06 -2.49 0.26
CA LYS A 90 1.26 -2.11 1.01
C LYS A 90 2.15 -1.12 0.26
N ILE A 91 2.19 -1.13 -1.07
CA ILE A 91 3.02 -0.22 -1.87
C ILE A 91 2.75 1.25 -1.51
N ALA A 92 1.48 1.64 -1.33
CA ALA A 92 1.13 3.01 -0.94
C ALA A 92 1.78 3.40 0.40
N SER A 93 1.69 2.52 1.41
CA SER A 93 2.29 2.72 2.72
C SER A 93 3.81 2.72 2.68
N LEU A 94 4.43 1.85 1.86
CA LEU A 94 5.88 1.80 1.69
C LEU A 94 6.40 3.12 1.09
N VAL A 95 5.76 3.60 0.02
CA VAL A 95 6.15 4.84 -0.66
C VAL A 95 5.98 6.04 0.25
N ALA A 96 4.83 6.15 0.94
CA ALA A 96 4.57 7.25 1.87
C ALA A 96 5.55 7.25 3.05
N SER A 97 5.81 6.08 3.64
CA SER A 97 6.77 5.93 4.74
C SER A 97 8.17 6.32 4.28
N PHE A 98 8.65 5.77 3.17
CA PHE A 98 9.99 6.08 2.65
C PHE A 98 10.16 7.56 2.31
N ALA A 99 9.15 8.20 1.71
CA ALA A 99 9.18 9.63 1.42
C ALA A 99 9.36 10.47 2.69
N ARG A 100 8.68 10.10 3.78
CA ARG A 100 8.80 10.81 5.07
C ARG A 100 10.16 10.61 5.73
N VAL A 101 10.65 9.37 5.82
CA VAL A 101 11.97 9.12 6.42
C VAL A 101 13.06 9.85 5.64
N ARG A 102 12.94 9.91 4.30
CA ARG A 102 13.88 10.67 3.46
C ARG A 102 13.88 12.18 3.75
N GLU A 103 12.78 12.73 4.25
CA GLU A 103 12.67 14.11 4.73
C GLU A 103 13.06 14.27 6.21
N GLY A 104 13.56 13.22 6.86
CA GLY A 104 13.87 13.21 8.30
C GLY A 104 12.62 13.21 9.19
N LYS A 105 11.48 12.78 8.67
CA LYS A 105 10.20 12.70 9.38
C LYS A 105 9.85 11.25 9.70
N GLU A 106 9.22 11.06 10.86
CA GLU A 106 8.68 9.76 11.27
C GLU A 106 7.59 9.25 10.31
N PRO A 107 7.58 7.95 9.95
CA PRO A 107 6.48 7.35 9.20
C PRO A 107 5.14 7.50 9.91
N VAL A 108 4.09 7.72 9.12
CA VAL A 108 2.71 7.83 9.62
C VAL A 108 1.97 6.53 9.30
N LYS A 109 1.26 5.99 10.29
CA LYS A 109 0.45 4.78 10.14
C LYS A 109 -0.89 5.11 9.47
N PRO A 110 -1.50 4.19 8.72
CA PRO A 110 -2.83 4.40 8.15
C PRO A 110 -3.89 4.62 9.25
N ASP A 111 -4.86 5.50 8.97
CA ASP A 111 -6.02 5.81 9.82
C ASP A 111 -7.25 5.02 9.31
N PRO A 112 -7.88 4.17 10.16
CA PRO A 112 -9.05 3.39 9.77
C PRO A 112 -10.31 4.17 9.45
N ALA A 113 -10.37 5.46 9.80
CA ALA A 113 -11.48 6.32 9.43
C ALA A 113 -11.38 6.87 7.99
N LEU A 114 -10.25 6.70 7.30
CA LEU A 114 -10.00 7.30 5.98
C LEU A 114 -10.13 6.30 4.83
N SER A 115 -10.54 6.79 3.65
CA SER A 115 -10.52 5.99 2.41
C SER A 115 -9.10 5.63 2.00
N TYR A 116 -8.91 4.63 1.13
CA TYR A 116 -7.57 4.22 0.66
C TYR A 116 -6.74 5.40 0.12
N ALA A 117 -7.37 6.28 -0.66
CA ALA A 117 -6.70 7.44 -1.24
C ALA A 117 -6.40 8.53 -0.21
N ALA A 118 -7.36 8.80 0.68
CA ALA A 118 -7.18 9.74 1.77
C ALA A 118 -6.06 9.27 2.71
N ASN A 119 -5.98 7.96 2.96
CA ASN A 119 -4.92 7.34 3.74
C ASN A 119 -3.55 7.52 3.09
N PHE A 120 -3.43 7.33 1.78
CA PHE A 120 -2.15 7.57 1.09
C PHE A 120 -1.68 9.03 1.25
N LEU A 121 -2.57 10.00 1.04
CA LEU A 121 -2.24 11.42 1.20
C LEU A 121 -1.93 11.78 2.66
N TYR A 122 -2.72 11.24 3.60
CA TYR A 122 -2.50 11.37 5.04
C TYR A 122 -1.14 10.82 5.44
N MET A 123 -0.79 9.61 5.00
CA MET A 123 0.49 9.00 5.30
C MET A 123 1.67 9.74 4.65
N LEU A 124 1.47 10.40 3.51
CA LEU A 124 2.51 11.17 2.84
C LEU A 124 2.76 12.50 3.57
N ARG A 125 1.69 13.25 3.86
CA ARG A 125 1.79 14.61 4.42
C ARG A 125 1.86 14.63 5.94
N GLY A 126 1.22 13.68 6.61
CA GLY A 126 1.01 13.65 8.06
C GLY A 126 -0.18 14.49 8.52
N GLU A 127 -0.94 15.07 7.60
CA GLU A 127 -2.15 15.86 7.86
C GLU A 127 -3.34 15.24 7.14
N LYS A 128 -4.54 15.33 7.73
CA LYS A 128 -5.75 14.78 7.11
C LYS A 128 -6.03 15.56 5.82
N PRO A 129 -6.18 14.88 4.67
CA PRO A 129 -6.44 15.57 3.41
C PRO A 129 -7.80 16.26 3.44
N THR A 130 -7.90 17.40 2.76
CA THR A 130 -9.18 18.08 2.54
C THR A 130 -9.98 17.36 1.45
N ASP A 131 -11.31 17.48 1.48
CA ASP A 131 -12.21 16.73 0.57
C ASP A 131 -11.88 16.95 -0.93
N VAL A 132 -11.36 18.14 -1.29
CA VAL A 132 -10.96 18.52 -2.66
C VAL A 132 -9.76 17.70 -3.18
N GLU A 133 -8.94 17.14 -2.29
CA GLU A 133 -7.72 16.42 -2.66
C GLU A 133 -7.94 14.91 -2.82
N VAL A 134 -9.09 14.42 -2.38
CA VAL A 134 -9.43 12.99 -2.34
C VAL A 134 -10.35 12.59 -3.50
N GLU A 135 -10.99 13.57 -4.15
CA GLU A 135 -11.90 13.39 -5.31
C GLU A 135 -11.21 12.77 -6.54
#